data_AF-A0A954K520-F1
#
_entry.id   AF-A0A954K520-F1
#
_cell.length_a   1.000
_cell.length_b   1.000
_cell.length_c   1.000
_cell.angle_alpha   90.00
_cell.angle_beta   90.00
_cell.angle_gamma   90.00
#
_symmetry.space_group_name_H-M   'P 1'
#
loop_
_entity.id
_entity.type
_entity.pdbx_description
1 polymer ?
#
loop_
_entity_poly.entity_id
_entity_poly.type
_entity_poly.pdbx_seq_one_letter_code
_entity_poly.pdbx_strand_id
1 'polypeptide(L)' 'DLHQKSVARFNQLGDAGSNDFSPSKTDRTHFSRKGAWEIARLVAAEIPTTVPDLKPYLKQPAP' A
#
# COMPACT_ATOMS: atom_id res chain seq x y z
N ASP A 1 -2.34 6.90 -9.67
CA ASP A 1 -3.52 7.01 -8.78
C ASP A 1 -3.42 5.96 -7.68
N LEU A 2 -3.24 6.39 -6.43
CA LEU A 2 -3.12 5.49 -5.28
C LEU A 2 -4.47 4.85 -4.91
N HIS A 3 -5.57 5.58 -5.07
CA HIS A 3 -6.91 5.10 -4.72
C HIS A 3 -7.31 3.92 -5.62
N GLN A 4 -7.12 4.05 -6.94
CA GLN A 4 -7.43 2.96 -7.86
C GLN A 4 -6.61 1.68 -7.57
N LYS A 5 -5.31 1.82 -7.30
CA LYS A 5 -4.42 0.68 -7.01
C LYS A 5 -4.73 0.04 -5.68
N SER A 6 -5.04 0.82 -4.64
CA SER A 6 -5.42 0.27 -3.34
C SER A 6 -6.75 -0.46 -3.44
N VAL A 7 -7.78 0.09 -4.10
CA VAL A 7 -9.06 -0.61 -4.32
C VAL A 7 -8.85 -1.93 -5.05
N ALA A 8 -8.06 -1.94 -6.14
CA ALA A 8 -7.74 -3.17 -6.86
C ALA A 8 -7.06 -4.22 -5.96
N ARG A 9 -6.14 -3.78 -5.09
CA ARG A 9 -5.46 -4.65 -4.13
C ARG A 9 -6.40 -5.21 -3.08
N PHE A 10 -7.27 -4.39 -2.50
CA PHE A 10 -8.25 -4.84 -1.51
C PHE A 10 -9.24 -5.83 -2.13
N ASN A 11 -9.69 -5.57 -3.37
CA ASN A 11 -10.56 -6.50 -4.10
C ASN A 11 -9.91 -7.86 -4.36
N GLN A 12 -8.60 -7.90 -4.63
CA GLN A 12 -7.85 -9.16 -4.79
C GLN A 12 -7.76 -9.96 -3.48
N LEU A 13 -7.62 -9.26 -2.34
CA LEU A 13 -7.50 -9.89 -1.02
C LEU A 13 -8.86 -10.32 -0.45
N GLY A 14 -9.92 -9.60 -0.82
CA GLY A 14 -11.25 -9.73 -0.24
C GLY A 14 -11.30 -9.29 1.22
N ASP A 15 -12.52 -9.21 1.77
CA ASP A 15 -12.77 -8.69 3.11
C ASP A 15 -11.94 -9.40 4.19
N ALA A 16 -11.83 -10.73 4.11
CA ALA A 16 -11.05 -11.51 5.08
C ALA A 16 -9.54 -11.22 4.99
N GLY A 17 -9.00 -11.09 3.78
CA GLY A 17 -7.58 -10.87 3.54
C GLY A 17 -7.11 -9.45 3.87
N SER A 18 -8.01 -8.47 3.83
CA SER A 18 -7.73 -7.07 4.19
C SER A 18 -8.23 -6.68 5.59
N ASN A 19 -8.84 -7.59 6.35
CA ASN A 19 -9.47 -7.25 7.63
C ASN A 19 -8.49 -6.68 8.68
N ASP A 20 -7.20 -7.03 8.59
CA ASP A 20 -6.15 -6.52 9.47
C ASP A 20 -5.42 -5.28 8.93
N PHE A 21 -5.90 -4.69 7.83
CA PHE A 21 -5.39 -3.43 7.30
C PHE A 21 -5.97 -2.21 8.01
N SER A 22 -7.06 -2.38 8.76
CA SER A 22 -7.61 -1.37 9.66
C SER A 22 -7.28 -1.69 11.13
N PRO A 23 -7.19 -0.70 12.03
CA PRO A 23 -6.97 -0.94 13.46
C PRO A 23 -8.13 -1.69 14.13
N SER A 24 -9.35 -1.57 13.60
CA SER A 24 -10.53 -2.28 14.07
C SER A 24 -11.53 -2.50 12.93
N LYS A 25 -12.49 -3.41 13.13
CA LYS A 25 -13.54 -3.73 12.13
C LYS A 25 -14.44 -2.55 11.78
N THR A 26 -14.56 -1.58 12.69
CA THR A 26 -15.42 -0.40 12.51
C THR A 26 -14.65 0.82 12.03
N ASP A 27 -13.32 0.80 12.08
CA ASP A 27 -12.49 1.89 11.55
C ASP A 27 -12.28 1.71 10.05
N ARG A 28 -12.94 2.56 9.27
CA ARG A 28 -12.91 2.54 7.81
C ARG A 28 -11.97 3.57 7.21
N THR A 29 -11.26 4.33 8.03
CA THR A 29 -10.49 5.50 7.57
C THR A 29 -9.00 5.35 7.87
N HIS A 30 -8.63 4.80 9.02
CA HIS A 30 -7.24 4.66 9.40
C HIS A 30 -6.67 3.29 9.00
N PHE A 31 -5.38 3.27 8.71
CA PHE A 31 -4.65 2.03 8.51
C PHE A 31 -4.01 1.54 9.80
N SER A 32 -4.04 0.23 9.99
CA SER A 32 -3.16 -0.46 10.93
C SER A 32 -1.70 -0.34 10.44
N ARG A 33 -0.74 -0.78 11.26
CA ARG A 33 0.67 -0.88 10.83
C ARG A 33 0.82 -1.69 9.53
N LYS A 34 0.08 -2.80 9.42
CA LYS A 34 0.14 -3.67 8.24
C LYS A 34 -0.48 -2.98 7.02
N GLY A 35 -1.64 -2.35 7.19
CA GLY A 35 -2.30 -1.58 6.12
C GLY A 35 -1.43 -0.44 5.62
N ALA A 36 -0.79 0.31 6.52
CA ALA A 36 0.10 1.41 6.17
C ALA A 36 1.30 0.93 5.37
N TRP A 37 1.88 -0.22 5.73
CA TRP A 37 2.96 -0.85 4.96
C TRP A 37 2.53 -1.27 3.56
N GLU A 38 1.32 -1.84 3.40
CA GLU A 38 0.81 -2.23 2.09
C GLU A 38 0.62 -1.01 1.18
N ILE A 39 0.05 0.07 1.72
CA ILE A 39 -0.11 1.33 0.98
C ILE A 39 1.24 1.94 0.62
N ALA A 40 2.20 1.97 1.55
CA ALA A 40 3.54 2.47 1.27
C ALA A 40 4.24 1.66 0.17
N ARG A 41 4.03 0.34 0.14
CA ARG A 41 4.55 -0.54 -0.93
C ARG A 41 3.97 -0.18 -2.30
N LEU A 42 2.66 0.08 -2.38
CA LEU A 42 2.01 0.51 -3.62
C LEU A 42 2.57 1.85 -4.12
N VAL A 43 2.82 2.80 -3.22
CA VAL A 43 3.46 4.08 -3.57
C VAL A 43 4.89 3.83 -4.05
N ALA A 44 5.69 3.10 -3.29
CA ALA A 44 7.11 2.85 -3.60
C ALA A 44 7.30 2.16 -4.97
N ALA A 45 6.40 1.28 -5.36
CA ALA A 45 6.44 0.60 -6.65
C ALA A 45 6.30 1.55 -7.86
N GLU A 46 5.61 2.68 -7.68
CA GLU A 46 5.35 3.64 -8.76
C GLU A 46 6.35 4.80 -8.79
N ILE A 47 7.14 5.01 -7.73
CA ILE A 47 8.15 6.06 -7.67
C ILE A 47 9.12 6.01 -8.86
N PRO A 48 9.70 4.85 -9.26
CA PRO A 48 10.68 4.80 -10.35
C PRO A 48 10.14 5.30 -11.70
N THR A 49 8.82 5.18 -11.93
CA THR A 49 8.17 5.53 -13.19
C THR A 49 7.54 6.92 -13.14
N THR A 50 6.94 7.29 -12.00
CA THR A 50 6.15 8.52 -11.84
C THR A 50 7.01 9.70 -11.36
N VAL A 51 8.04 9.45 -10.55
CA VAL A 51 8.96 10.47 -10.04
C VAL A 51 10.41 9.95 -10.16
N PRO A 52 10.97 9.88 -11.38
CA PRO A 52 12.25 9.23 -11.63
C PRO A 52 13.41 9.81 -10.81
N ASP A 53 13.36 11.10 -10.48
CA ASP A 53 14.37 11.81 -9.68
C ASP A 53 14.50 11.22 -8.26
N LEU A 54 13.47 10.57 -7.74
CA LEU A 54 13.51 9.90 -6.44
C LEU A 54 14.05 8.47 -6.50
N LYS A 55 14.21 7.90 -7.70
CA LYS A 55 14.70 6.52 -7.90
C LYS A 55 16.04 6.22 -7.21
N PRO A 56 17.06 7.12 -7.21
CA PRO A 56 18.33 6.85 -6.53
C PRO A 56 18.21 6.70 -5.00
N TYR A 57 17.14 7.21 -4.40
CA TYR A 57 16.90 7.17 -2.96
C TYR A 57 16.07 5.94 -2.53
N LEU A 58 15.57 5.14 -3.48
CA LEU A 58 14.86 3.92 -3.15
C LEU A 58 15.84 2.86 -2.66
N LYS A 59 15.59 2.37 -1.45
CA LYS A 59 16.31 1.19 -0.94
C LYS A 59 15.90 -0.01 -1.79
N GLN A 60 16.89 -0.72 -2.31
CA GLN A 60 16.62 -2.00 -2.97
C GLN A 60 16.02 -2.96 -1.95
N PRO A 61 15.00 -3.77 -2.33
CA PRO A 61 14.51 -4.82 -1.46
C PRO A 61 15.69 -5.74 -1.10
N ALA A 62 15.80 -6.10 0.18
CA ALA A 62 16.79 -7.07 0.62
C ALA A 62 16.60 -8.38 -0.18
N PRO A 63 17.70 -9.05 -0.59
CA PRO A 63 17.65 -10.26 -1.39
C PRO A 63 16.88 -11.39 -0.71
#